data_AF-A0A1M5IN75-F1
#
_entry.id   AF-A0A1M5IN75-F1
#
_cell.length_a   1.000
_cell.length_b   1.000
_cell.length_c   1.000
_cell.angle_alpha   90.00
_cell.angle_beta   90.00
_cell.angle_gamma   90.00
#
_symmetry.space_group_name_H-M   'P 1'
#
loop_
_entity.id
_entity.type
_entity.pdbx_description
1 polymer ?
#
loop_
_entity_poly.entity_id
_entity_poly.type
_entity_poly.pdbx_seq_one_letter_code
_entity_poly.pdbx_strand_id
1 'polypeptide(L)' 'MTGDQSRGLKVGDRVCWGATTTDLGTVIATSWSEVTISWDDGDASSVSHNDMVKVERVPMKPM' A
#
# COMPACT_ATOMS: atom_id res chain seq x y z
N MET A 1 -7.31 -1.92 4.77
CA MET A 1 -6.92 -3.23 4.17
C MET A 1 -6.64 -4.23 5.30
N THR A 2 -6.81 -5.54 5.10
CA THR A 2 -6.40 -6.55 6.09
C THR A 2 -4.94 -7.00 5.86
N GLY A 3 -4.32 -7.62 6.87
CA GLY A 3 -2.95 -8.14 6.72
C GLY A 3 -2.81 -9.21 5.64
N ASP A 4 -3.81 -10.08 5.48
CA ASP A 4 -3.79 -11.10 4.43
C ASP A 4 -3.95 -10.50 3.03
N GLN A 5 -4.75 -9.43 2.89
CA GLN A 5 -4.81 -8.67 1.65
C GLN A 5 -3.47 -7.99 1.33
N SER A 6 -2.79 -7.46 2.36
CA SER A 6 -1.48 -6.83 2.23
C SER A 6 -0.39 -7.79 1.78
N ARG A 7 -0.41 -9.04 2.27
CA ARG A 7 0.50 -10.11 1.80
C ARG A 7 0.30 -10.47 0.33
N GLY A 8 -0.85 -10.10 -0.25
CA GLY A 8 -1.14 -10.27 -1.68
C GLY A 8 -0.73 -9.07 -2.55
N LEU A 9 -0.22 -7.98 -1.95
CA LEU A 9 0.30 -6.84 -2.71
C LEU A 9 1.58 -7.21 -3.46
N LYS A 10 1.78 -6.55 -4.58
CA LYS A 10 2.96 -6.70 -5.45
C LYS A 10 3.60 -5.35 -5.65
N VAL A 11 4.91 -5.37 -5.95
CA VAL A 11 5.60 -4.16 -6.42
C VAL A 11 4.86 -3.59 -7.63
N GLY A 12 4.60 -2.29 -7.61
CA GLY A 12 3.79 -1.57 -8.59
C GLY A 12 2.31 -1.45 -8.24
N ASP A 13 1.81 -2.18 -7.23
CA ASP A 13 0.43 -1.99 -6.76
C ASP A 13 0.24 -0.58 -6.21
N ARG A 14 -0.93 -0.01 -6.50
CA ARG A 14 -1.32 1.31 -6.04
C ARG A 14 -2.15 1.23 -4.76
N VAL A 15 -1.80 2.05 -3.78
CA VAL A 15 -2.45 2.13 -2.48
C VAL A 15 -2.75 3.58 -2.12
N CYS A 16 -3.60 3.79 -1.12
CA CYS A 16 -3.84 5.08 -0.52
C CYS A 16 -3.78 5.01 1.01
N TRP A 17 -3.45 6.14 1.63
CA TRP A 17 -3.51 6.32 3.08
C TRP A 17 -4.84 6.97 3.47
N GLY A 18 -5.60 6.31 4.34
CA GLY A 18 -6.95 6.70 4.73
C GLY A 18 -8.00 6.42 3.65
N ALA A 19 -9.24 6.78 3.96
CA ALA A 19 -10.38 6.65 3.05
C ALA A 19 -10.38 7.69 1.91
N THR A 20 -9.44 8.64 1.94
CA THR A 20 -9.28 9.68 0.93
C THR A 20 -8.25 9.24 -0.09
N THR A 21 -8.62 9.19 -1.37
CA THR A 21 -7.73 8.81 -2.48
C THR A 21 -6.73 9.92 -2.86
N THR A 22 -6.44 10.85 -1.94
CA THR A 22 -5.50 11.95 -2.15
C THR A 22 -4.07 11.56 -1.82
N ASP A 23 -3.90 10.72 -0.80
CA ASP A 23 -2.57 10.34 -0.29
C ASP A 23 -2.19 9.00 -0.91
N LEU A 24 -1.82 9.06 -2.19
CA LEU A 24 -1.55 7.86 -2.98
C LEU A 24 -0.08 7.44 -2.87
N GLY A 25 0.13 6.12 -2.92
CA GLY A 25 1.45 5.52 -2.87
C GLY A 25 1.56 4.27 -3.73
N THR A 26 2.78 3.96 -4.15
CA THR A 26 3.12 2.79 -4.96
C THR A 26 3.96 1.85 -4.12
N VAL A 27 3.59 0.56 -4.09
CA VAL A 27 4.39 -0.47 -3.44
C VAL A 27 5.71 -0.63 -4.19
N ILE A 28 6.83 -0.42 -3.52
CA ILE A 28 8.18 -0.54 -4.08
C ILE A 28 8.94 -1.75 -3.55
N ALA A 29 8.53 -2.31 -2.41
CA ALA A 29 9.05 -3.56 -1.89
C ALA A 29 8.01 -4.30 -1.05
N THR A 30 8.15 -5.62 -0.98
CA THR A 30 7.35 -6.50 -0.14
C THR A 30 8.28 -7.49 0.56
N SER A 31 8.07 -7.71 1.85
CA SER A 31 8.76 -8.73 2.63
C SER A 31 7.76 -9.68 3.26
N TRP A 32 8.24 -10.58 4.13
CA TRP A 32 7.35 -11.49 4.85
C TRP A 32 6.49 -10.78 5.91
N SER A 33 6.94 -9.62 6.41
CA SER A 33 6.33 -8.90 7.53
C SER A 33 5.76 -7.53 7.17
N GLU A 34 6.18 -6.93 6.05
CA GLU A 34 5.85 -5.55 5.71
C GLU A 34 5.81 -5.29 4.20
N VAL A 35 5.19 -4.17 3.83
CA VAL A 35 5.30 -3.56 2.50
C VAL A 35 5.95 -2.19 2.63
N THR A 36 6.83 -1.86 1.69
CA THR A 36 7.40 -0.51 1.57
C THR A 36 6.70 0.22 0.45
N ILE A 37 6.18 1.40 0.77
CA ILE A 37 5.39 2.25 -0.12
C ILE A 37 6.17 3.53 -0.35
N SER A 38 6.32 3.92 -1.62
CA SER A 38 6.73 5.27 -2.01
C SER A 38 5.46 6.09 -2.22
N TRP A 39 5.28 7.12 -1.40
CA TRP A 39 4.17 8.06 -1.51
C TRP A 39 4.46 9.12 -2.56
N ASP A 40 3.41 9.70 -3.12
CA ASP A 40 3.51 10.68 -4.21
C ASP A 40 4.09 12.03 -3.78
N ASP A 41 4.04 12.33 -2.49
CA ASP A 41 4.64 13.52 -1.90
C ASP A 41 6.17 13.43 -1.77
N GLY A 42 6.75 12.27 -2.11
CA GLY A 42 8.18 12.00 -2.08
C GLY A 42 8.66 11.24 -0.85
N ASP A 43 7.79 11.03 0.14
CA ASP A 43 8.13 10.23 1.32
C ASP A 43 8.01 8.72 1.03
N ALA A 44 8.67 7.91 1.85
CA ALA A 44 8.54 6.47 1.82
C ALA A 44 8.28 5.92 3.22
N SER A 45 7.47 4.87 3.32
CA SER A 45 7.15 4.23 4.59
C SER A 45 7.07 2.72 4.45
N SER A 46 7.56 2.00 5.46
CA SER A 46 7.29 0.57 5.63
C SER A 46 6.10 0.38 6.56
N VAL A 47 5.13 -0.42 6.13
CA VAL A 47 3.92 -0.74 6.88
C VAL A 47 3.88 -2.24 7.14
N SER A 48 3.84 -2.62 8.42
CA SER A 48 3.68 -4.01 8.81
C SER A 48 2.35 -4.55 8.31
N HIS A 49 2.31 -5.79 7.84
CA HIS A 49 1.06 -6.45 7.46
C HIS A 49 0.06 -6.49 8.63
N ASN A 50 0.54 -6.46 9.88
CA ASN A 50 -0.32 -6.44 11.06
C ASN A 50 -0.85 -5.04 11.41
N ASP A 51 -0.41 -3.99 10.72
CA ASP A 51 -0.77 -2.59 10.96
C ASP A 51 -1.34 -1.88 9.70
N MET A 52 -2.10 -2.62 8.90
CA MET A 52 -2.69 -2.14 7.64
C MET A 52 -3.96 -1.29 7.83
N VAL A 53 -4.20 -0.77 9.03
CA VAL A 53 -5.46 -0.13 9.44
C VAL A 53 -5.81 1.05 8.54
N LYS A 54 -4.81 1.83 8.12
CA LYS A 54 -5.00 3.04 7.30
C LYS A 54 -4.69 2.85 5.82
N VAL A 55 -4.06 1.75 5.43
CA VAL A 55 -3.71 1.55 4.02
C VAL A 55 -4.86 0.83 3.33
N GLU A 56 -5.24 1.31 2.15
CA GLU A 56 -6.23 0.66 1.28
C GLU A 56 -5.66 0.45 -0.13
N ARG A 57 -6.17 -0.58 -0.83
CA ARG A 57 -5.74 -0.85 -2.20
C ARG A 57 -6.58 0.00 -3.13
N VAL A 58 -5.94 0.75 -4.02
CA VAL A 58 -6.67 1.49 -5.03
C VAL A 58 -7.11 0.49 -6.10
N PRO A 59 -8.41 0.46 -6.47
CA PRO A 59 -8.87 -0.37 -7.57
C PRO A 59 -8.14 0.05 -8.85
N MET A 60 -7.29 -0.82 -9.37
CA MET A 60 -6.81 -0.64 -10.74
C MET A 60 -8.00 -0.87 -11.66
N LYS A 61 -8.39 0.15 -12.43
CA LYS A 61 -9.32 -0.06 -13.54
C LYS A 61 -8.65 -1.08 -14.48
N PRO A 62 -9.30 -2.21 -14.79
CA PRO A 62 -8.83 -3.07 -15.86
C PRO A 62 -8.79 -2.23 -17.15
N MET A 63 -7.64 -2.24 -17.84
CA MET A 63 -7.54 -1.70 -19.20
C MET A 63 -8.30 -2.59 -20.17
#